data_AF-A0A369UJW5-F1
#
_entry.id   AF-A0A369UJW5-F1
#
_cell.length_a   1.000
_cell.length_b   1.000
_cell.length_c   1.000
_cell.angle_alpha   90.00
_cell.angle_beta   90.00
_cell.angle_gamma   90.00
#
_symmetry.space_group_name_H-M   'P 1'
#
loop_
_entity.id
_entity.type
_entity.pdbx_description
1 polymer ?
#
loop_
_entity_poly.entity_id
_entity_poly.type
_entity_poly.pdbx_seq_one_letter_code
_entity_poly.pdbx_strand_id
1 'polypeptide(L)'
;MNAPKDAFRRFQEELAALEQTTKASPPANTAEAKLERAKSEFLALRKRYGLSVADVVAFFPEEEGIEYLMQIIAKKSETKPRRVKKP
;
A
#
# COMPACT_ATOMS: atom_id res chain seq x y z
N MET A 1 -8.31 -45.51 -29.66
CA MET A 1 -7.55 -44.82 -28.60
C MET A 1 -7.29 -43.37 -29.04
N ASN A 2 -8.22 -42.43 -28.79
CA ASN A 2 -8.07 -41.01 -29.11
C ASN A 2 -8.00 -40.19 -27.80
N ALA A 3 -6.95 -40.39 -27.00
CA ALA A 3 -6.71 -39.63 -25.76
C ALA A 3 -5.76 -38.40 -25.86
N PRO A 4 -4.93 -38.18 -26.91
CA PRO A 4 -3.90 -37.13 -26.85
C PRO A 4 -4.42 -35.71 -27.14
N LYS A 5 -5.51 -35.56 -27.91
CA LYS A 5 -6.09 -34.23 -28.23
C LYS A 5 -6.75 -33.58 -27.02
N ASP A 6 -7.41 -34.36 -26.18
CA ASP A 6 -8.06 -33.86 -24.97
C ASP A 6 -7.04 -33.45 -23.90
N ALA A 7 -5.93 -34.18 -23.79
CA ALA A 7 -4.84 -33.84 -22.88
C ALA A 7 -4.17 -32.51 -23.26
N PHE A 8 -3.90 -32.29 -24.56
CA PHE A 8 -3.33 -31.03 -25.03
C PHE A 8 -4.29 -29.85 -24.82
N ARG A 9 -5.59 -30.05 -25.07
CA ARG A 9 -6.60 -29.01 -24.86
C ARG A 9 -6.73 -28.61 -23.39
N ARG A 10 -6.72 -29.59 -22.47
CA ARG A 10 -6.69 -29.32 -21.03
C ARG A 10 -5.45 -28.54 -20.61
N PHE A 11 -4.28 -28.90 -21.14
CA PHE A 11 -3.05 -28.17 -20.85
C PHE A 11 -3.09 -26.72 -21.36
N GLN A 12 -3.68 -26.48 -22.54
CA GLN A 12 -3.90 -25.13 -23.06
C GLN A 12 -4.86 -24.32 -22.17
N GLU A 13 -5.94 -24.94 -21.70
CA GLU A 13 -6.89 -24.31 -20.78
C GLU A 13 -6.24 -23.99 -19.43
N GLU A 14 -5.38 -24.87 -18.92
CA GLU A 14 -4.64 -24.67 -17.68
C GLU A 14 -3.62 -23.52 -17.80
N LEU A 15 -2.91 -23.43 -18.94
CA LEU A 15 -2.02 -22.31 -19.25
C LEU A 15 -2.77 -20.99 -19.40
N ALA A 16 -3.91 -20.98 -20.08
CA ALA A 16 -4.73 -19.77 -20.25
C ALA A 16 -5.27 -19.26 -18.91
N ALA A 17 -5.66 -20.16 -18.00
CA ALA A 17 -6.07 -19.80 -16.65
C ALA A 17 -4.91 -19.21 -15.83
N LEU A 18 -3.71 -19.79 -15.93
CA LEU A 18 -2.48 -19.26 -15.32
C LEU A 18 -2.13 -17.86 -15.85
N GLU A 19 -2.27 -17.62 -17.15
CA GLU A 19 -2.03 -16.30 -17.74
C GLU A 19 -3.07 -15.26 -17.28
N GLN A 20 -4.34 -15.65 -17.13
CA GLN A 20 -5.37 -14.75 -16.60
C GLN A 20 -5.14 -14.39 -15.13
N THR A 21 -4.74 -15.36 -14.29
CA THR A 21 -4.43 -15.09 -12.87
C THR A 21 -3.21 -14.18 -12.70
N THR A 22 -2.20 -14.31 -13.55
CA THR A 22 -0.99 -13.47 -13.53
C THR A 22 -1.21 -12.09 -14.13
N LYS A 23 -2.15 -11.92 -15.07
CA LYS A 23 -2.58 -10.60 -15.57
C LYS A 23 -3.52 -9.86 -14.60
N ALA A 24 -4.32 -10.58 -13.82
CA ALA A 24 -5.26 -10.00 -12.86
C ALA A 24 -4.58 -9.53 -11.56
N SER A 25 -3.42 -10.10 -11.20
CA SER A 25 -2.58 -9.56 -10.12
C SER A 25 -1.47 -8.69 -10.70
N PRO A 26 -1.26 -7.45 -10.21
CA PRO A 26 -0.09 -6.69 -10.61
C PRO A 26 1.17 -7.51 -10.30
N PRO A 27 2.20 -7.49 -11.17
CA PRO A 27 3.39 -8.29 -10.95
C PRO A 27 3.96 -7.97 -9.57
N ALA A 28 4.23 -8.99 -8.76
CA ALA A 28 4.73 -8.85 -7.39
C ALA A 28 6.04 -8.01 -7.26
N ASN A 29 6.65 -7.65 -8.39
CA ASN A 29 7.86 -6.87 -8.51
C ASN A 29 7.66 -5.40 -8.93
N THR A 30 6.42 -4.92 -9.13
CA THR A 30 6.19 -3.50 -9.38
C THR A 30 6.61 -2.67 -8.17
N ALA A 31 7.02 -1.42 -8.41
CA ALA A 31 7.34 -0.49 -7.32
C ALA A 31 6.16 -0.31 -6.36
N GLU A 32 4.93 -0.33 -6.89
CA GLU A 32 3.69 -0.24 -6.13
C GLU A 32 3.48 -1.46 -5.22
N ALA A 33 3.65 -2.68 -5.74
CA ALA A 33 3.52 -3.91 -4.95
C ALA A 33 4.59 -3.99 -3.84
N LYS A 34 5.82 -3.55 -4.14
CA LYS A 34 6.90 -3.45 -3.14
C LYS A 34 6.55 -2.44 -2.05
N LEU A 35 5.99 -1.29 -2.43
CA LEU A 35 5.60 -0.24 -1.51
C LEU A 35 4.41 -0.68 -0.65
N GLU A 36 3.44 -1.39 -1.22
CA GLU A 36 2.31 -1.96 -0.48
C GLU A 36 2.75 -3.04 0.52
N ARG A 37 3.69 -3.91 0.12
CA ARG A 37 4.32 -4.87 1.01
C ARG A 37 5.06 -4.17 2.16
N ALA A 38 5.91 -3.19 1.86
CA ALA A 38 6.63 -2.41 2.88
C ALA A 38 5.67 -1.70 3.85
N LYS A 39 4.57 -1.12 3.35
CA LYS A 39 3.50 -0.54 4.18
C LYS A 39 2.89 -1.58 5.12
N SER A 40 2.57 -2.77 4.60
CA SER A 40 1.97 -3.83 5.41
C SER A 40 2.90 -4.33 6.52
N GLU A 41 4.20 -4.47 6.22
CA GLU A 41 5.23 -4.89 7.18
C GLU A 41 5.42 -3.83 8.27
N PHE A 42 5.47 -2.55 7.90
CA PHE A 42 5.54 -1.44 8.86
C PHE A 42 4.32 -1.41 9.80
N LEU A 43 3.10 -1.57 9.28
CA LEU A 43 1.89 -1.59 10.10
C LEU A 43 1.86 -2.79 11.06
N ALA A 44 2.37 -3.94 10.63
CA ALA A 44 2.52 -5.10 11.50
C ALA A 44 3.52 -4.83 12.63
N LEU A 45 4.66 -4.21 12.33
CA LEU A 45 5.67 -3.81 13.31
C LEU A 45 5.11 -2.81 14.32
N ARG A 46 4.39 -1.80 13.82
CA ARG A 46 3.67 -0.80 14.63
C ARG A 46 2.72 -1.45 15.64
N LYS A 47 1.93 -2.43 15.20
CA LYS A 47 0.99 -3.15 16.09
C LYS A 47 1.71 -4.00 17.13
N ARG A 48 2.78 -4.72 16.74
CA ARG A 48 3.52 -5.61 17.65
C ARG A 48 4.22 -4.87 18.78
N TYR A 49 4.83 -3.72 18.46
CA TYR A 49 5.64 -2.96 19.41
C TYR A 49 4.92 -1.72 19.95
N GLY A 50 3.65 -1.52 19.61
CA GLY A 50 2.88 -0.35 20.06
C GLY A 50 3.41 0.99 19.54
N LEU A 51 4.11 1.01 18.41
CA LEU A 51 4.73 2.22 17.89
C LEU A 51 3.68 3.29 17.59
N SER A 52 3.95 4.48 18.09
CA SER A 52 3.15 5.68 17.97
C SER A 52 3.92 6.74 17.19
N VAL A 53 3.21 7.80 16.80
CA VAL A 53 3.86 8.98 16.19
C VAL A 53 4.87 9.59 17.17
N ALA A 54 4.63 9.49 18.49
CA ALA A 54 5.56 9.98 19.50
C ALA A 54 6.91 9.23 19.44
N ASP A 55 6.88 7.92 19.21
CA ASP A 55 8.11 7.12 19.12
C ASP A 55 8.94 7.48 17.89
N VAL A 56 8.29 7.88 16.79
CA VAL A 56 8.98 8.36 15.58
C VAL A 56 9.52 9.78 15.78
N VAL A 57 8.72 10.66 16.40
CA VAL A 57 9.10 12.05 16.68
C VAL A 57 10.27 12.12 17.66
N ALA A 58 10.37 11.18 18.61
CA ALA A 58 11.47 11.10 19.56
C ALA A 58 12.85 10.86 18.93
N PHE A 59 12.92 10.40 17.67
CA PHE A 59 14.19 10.24 16.95
C PHE A 59 14.65 11.52 16.22
N PHE A 60 13.81 12.54 16.14
CA PHE A 60 14.17 13.82 15.51
C PHE A 60 14.71 14.79 16.56
N PRO A 61 15.70 15.64 16.20
CA PRO A 61 16.00 16.84 16.97
C PRO A 61 14.71 17.65 17.17
N GLU A 62 14.54 18.21 18.37
CA GLU A 62 13.28 18.89 18.75
C GLU A 62 12.93 20.02 17.76
N GLU A 63 13.93 20.70 17.21
CA GLU A 63 13.75 21.78 16.25
C GLU A 63 13.15 21.31 14.91
N GLU A 64 13.60 20.16 14.40
CA GLU A 64 13.19 19.67 13.07
C GLU A 64 11.83 18.97 13.10
N GLY A 65 11.53 18.26 14.19
CA GLY A 65 10.28 17.50 14.33
C GLY A 65 9.04 18.39 14.40
N ILE A 66 9.12 19.50 15.14
CA ILE A 66 7.99 20.43 15.32
C ILE A 66 7.71 21.19 14.03
N GLU A 67 8.74 21.66 13.33
CA GLU A 67 8.58 22.38 12.07
C GLU A 67 7.91 21.49 11.01
N TYR A 68 8.33 20.23 10.90
CA TYR A 68 7.70 19.25 10.01
C TYR A 68 6.22 19.02 10.34
N LEU A 69 5.87 18.85 11.62
CA LEU A 69 4.48 18.68 12.06
C LEU A 69 3.64 19.93 11.79
N MET A 70 4.19 21.13 12.00
CA MET A 70 3.53 22.39 11.68
C MET A 70 3.25 22.53 10.19
N GLN A 71 4.20 22.16 9.32
CA GLN A 71 3.99 22.17 7.87
C GLN A 71 2.88 21.19 7.44
N ILE A 72 2.81 20.00 8.06
CA ILE A 72 1.72 19.04 7.80
C ILE A 72 0.37 19.61 8.23
N ILE A 73 0.31 20.21 9.42
CA ILE A 73 -0.94 20.78 9.96
C ILE A 73 -1.40 21.95 9.09
N ALA A 74 -0.49 22.84 8.68
CA ALA A 74 -0.78 23.95 7.77
C ALA A 74 -1.40 23.46 6.45
N LYS A 75 -0.74 22.50 5.77
CA LYS A 75 -1.25 21.89 4.52
C LYS A 75 -2.62 21.21 4.69
N LYS A 76 -2.87 20.56 5.83
CA LYS A 76 -4.18 19.97 6.15
C LYS A 76 -5.25 21.00 6.50
N SER A 77 -4.86 22.14 7.07
CA SER A 77 -5.81 23.20 7.41
C SER A 77 -6.32 23.95 6.18
N GLU A 78 -5.47 24.12 5.16
CA GLU A 78 -5.82 24.72 3.87
C GLU A 78 -6.87 23.92 3.09
N THR A 79 -6.97 22.60 3.34
CA THR A 79 -7.91 21.70 2.66
C THR A 79 -9.25 21.56 3.37
N LYS A 80 -9.45 22.13 4.56
CA LYS A 80 -10.74 22.08 5.26
C LYS A 80 -11.62 23.24 4.78
N PRO A 81 -12.81 22.98 4.20
CA PRO A 81 -13.71 24.06 3.79
C PRO A 81 -14.13 24.84 5.04
N ARG A 82 -13.75 26.12 5.06
CA ARG A 82 -14.12 27.08 6.10
C ARG A 82 -15.65 27.13 6.14
N ARG A 83 -16.26 26.53 7.17
CA ARG A 83 -17.72 26.56 7.38
C ARG A 83 -18.16 28.03 7.37
N VAL A 84 -18.85 28.42 6.31
CA VAL A 84 -19.46 29.75 6.18
C VAL A 84 -20.56 29.80 7.23
N LYS A 85 -20.33 30.53 8.33
CA LYS A 85 -21.41 30.91 9.25
C LYS A 85 -22.30 31.88 8.48
N LYS A 86 -23.53 31.47 8.18
CA LYS A 86 -24.54 32.36 7.62
C LYS A 86 -25.11 33.22 8.75
N PRO A 87 -25.32 34.53 8.53
CA PRO A 87 -26.05 35.39 9.46
C PRO A 87 -27.51 34.97 9.60
#